data_AF-A0AAD6N1G5-F1
#
_entry.id   AF-A0AAD6N1G5-F1
#
_cell.length_a   1.000
_cell.length_b   1.000
_cell.length_c   1.000
_cell.angle_alpha   90.00
_cell.angle_beta   90.00
_cell.angle_gamma   90.00
#
_symmetry.space_group_name_H-M   'P 1'
#
loop_
_entity.id
_entity.type
_entity.pdbx_description
1 polymer ?
#
loop_
_entity_poly.entity_id
_entity_poly.type
_entity_poly.pdbx_seq_one_letter_code
_entity_poly.pdbx_strand_id
1 'polypeptide(L)'
;MRVTYILTGMAFAFSATILYNIVAGQITDPSSEAYGDYQIYTEQPKFCDGYPAVAYETFYPISRAIMGSALIAALEEFPHLLSPHLTDTLQSSLELNLKSNFTPTQSFYDTAYGLSTSFVALWGGKNLNLSDSGINVTAQGNELARQVIDNYDQYRTIPEFNSVAWLTFTFWPLAMASKYLGDDLELGRRAPDLIGSIWTDLAKWYHADLNNLAAPISRGFGYDLTKYMHSFGLLVWDLVGHEHSPYYLLHPTNPIPRVTDFTNGEHSVNGTAFIPTIDYEPQNLTAWLSDNITIGAVSLNEVSAGGPYSESIYIPGAIQWHTGDVNNEVGYINVYPNETSMHIVASPHLLNVSLPNATFTSSFQFQVVAFADGHDFDDWNDATGLSVKVTGRAASNFSVGFAGSLGGTGGSAIQEFEFWNVTYAMASDFKVGDVPWMVLEVY
;
A
#
# COMPACT_ATOMS: atom_id res chain seq x y z
N MET A 1 12.27 -6.71 4.43
CA MET A 1 12.52 -8.03 3.80
C MET A 1 13.96 -8.29 3.32
N ARG A 2 14.98 -7.52 3.77
CA ARG A 2 16.39 -7.95 3.71
C ARG A 2 16.85 -8.72 4.97
N VAL A 3 15.94 -8.93 5.92
CA VAL A 3 16.26 -9.49 7.26
C VAL A 3 16.00 -11.00 7.34
N THR A 4 15.08 -11.54 6.53
CA THR A 4 14.66 -12.96 6.63
C THR A 4 15.63 -13.95 5.96
N TYR A 5 16.49 -13.51 5.03
CA TYR A 5 17.38 -14.42 4.28
C TYR A 5 18.78 -14.64 4.88
N ILE A 6 19.04 -14.15 6.10
CA ILE A 6 20.42 -13.95 6.57
C ILE A 6 20.98 -15.09 7.46
N LEU A 7 20.26 -16.17 7.78
CA LEU A 7 20.72 -17.07 8.85
C LEU A 7 20.79 -18.56 8.48
N THR A 8 21.87 -18.92 7.76
CA THR A 8 22.47 -20.27 7.81
C THR A 8 24.00 -20.19 7.91
N GLY A 9 24.57 -20.71 9.02
CA GLY A 9 25.97 -21.17 9.19
C GLY A 9 27.12 -20.22 8.80
N MET A 10 27.45 -20.12 7.51
CA MET A 10 28.49 -19.22 6.98
C MET A 10 28.03 -17.77 6.85
N ALA A 11 26.71 -17.53 6.88
CA ALA A 11 26.13 -16.19 6.83
C ALA A 11 26.41 -15.39 8.12
N PHE A 12 26.62 -16.04 9.27
CA PHE A 12 26.52 -15.39 10.58
C PHE A 12 27.52 -14.25 10.85
N ALA A 13 28.80 -14.39 10.45
CA ALA A 13 29.77 -13.30 10.60
C ALA A 13 29.40 -12.10 9.69
N PHE A 14 28.88 -12.38 8.50
CA PHE A 14 28.39 -11.37 7.57
C PHE A 14 27.11 -10.69 8.12
N SER A 15 26.21 -11.46 8.74
CA SER A 15 25.01 -10.98 9.43
C SER A 15 25.34 -10.04 10.59
N ALA A 16 26.31 -10.41 11.44
CA ALA A 16 26.73 -9.59 12.57
C ALA A 16 27.35 -8.27 12.10
N THR A 17 28.21 -8.30 11.08
CA THR A 17 28.77 -7.08 10.47
C THR A 17 27.68 -6.19 9.87
N ILE A 18 26.67 -6.77 9.22
CA ILE A 18 25.52 -6.02 8.71
C ILE A 18 24.78 -5.30 9.85
N LEU A 19 24.49 -5.99 10.95
CA LEU A 19 23.82 -5.40 12.11
C LEU A 19 24.63 -4.26 12.73
N TYR A 20 25.95 -4.44 12.88
CA TYR A 20 26.84 -3.37 13.33
C TYR A 20 26.82 -2.17 12.41
N ASN A 21 26.88 -2.38 11.09
CA ASN A 21 26.88 -1.29 10.11
C ASN A 21 25.55 -0.53 10.10
N ILE A 22 24.42 -1.23 10.25
CA ILE A 22 23.09 -0.60 10.36
C ILE A 22 23.05 0.30 11.60
N VAL A 23 23.44 -0.21 12.77
CA VAL A 23 23.45 0.57 14.02
C VAL A 23 24.46 1.72 13.96
N ALA A 24 25.61 1.53 13.32
CA ALA A 24 26.61 2.58 13.13
C ALA A 24 26.11 3.75 12.26
N GLY A 25 25.12 3.49 11.38
CA GLY A 25 24.44 4.49 10.58
C GLY A 25 23.28 5.20 11.29
N GLN A 26 23.07 4.97 12.59
CA GLN A 26 22.03 5.66 13.35
C GLN A 26 22.41 7.14 13.58
N ILE A 27 21.43 8.03 13.46
CA ILE A 27 21.61 9.47 13.62
C ILE A 27 21.56 9.81 15.11
N THR A 28 22.71 10.24 15.66
CA THR A 28 22.88 10.45 17.11
C THR A 28 22.89 11.91 17.54
N ASP A 29 22.72 12.86 16.63
CA ASP A 29 22.69 14.30 16.94
C ASP A 29 21.32 14.69 17.51
N PRO A 30 21.20 15.05 18.80
CA PRO A 30 19.92 15.41 19.42
C PRO A 30 19.30 16.69 18.88
N SER A 31 20.04 17.50 18.12
CA SER A 31 19.51 18.70 17.46
C SER A 31 18.89 18.42 16.08
N SER A 32 19.12 17.23 15.53
CA SER A 32 18.56 16.81 14.24
C SER A 32 17.10 16.40 14.37
N GLU A 33 16.26 16.79 13.41
CA GLU A 33 14.89 16.26 13.29
C GLU A 33 14.86 14.73 13.07
N ALA A 34 15.95 14.18 12.56
CA ALA A 34 16.12 12.75 12.32
C ALA A 34 16.82 12.02 13.48
N TYR A 35 16.95 12.64 14.66
CA TYR A 35 17.55 12.03 15.84
C TYR A 35 16.93 10.66 16.14
N GLY A 36 17.76 9.64 16.33
CA GLY A 36 17.37 8.25 16.60
C GLY A 36 16.89 7.45 15.38
N ASP A 37 16.75 8.09 14.22
CA ASP A 37 16.49 7.43 12.94
C ASP A 37 17.78 6.85 12.33
N TYR A 38 17.66 6.17 11.20
CA TYR A 38 18.78 5.51 10.51
C TYR A 38 19.05 6.13 9.14
N GLN A 39 20.29 6.04 8.68
CA GLN A 39 20.62 6.35 7.30
C GLN A 39 19.80 5.48 6.32
N ILE A 40 19.34 6.09 5.22
CA ILE A 40 18.59 5.40 4.16
C ILE A 40 19.52 4.49 3.33
N TYR A 41 20.77 4.92 3.15
CA TYR A 41 21.81 4.21 2.43
C TYR A 41 23.18 4.51 3.02
N THR A 42 24.15 3.61 2.82
CA THR A 42 25.47 3.63 3.48
C THR A 42 26.25 4.92 3.22
N GLU A 43 26.12 5.48 2.00
CA GLU A 43 26.82 6.67 1.55
C GLU A 43 26.06 7.97 1.87
N GLN A 44 24.99 7.92 2.66
CA GLN A 44 24.20 9.11 2.95
C GLN A 44 25.05 10.16 3.66
N PRO A 45 25.12 11.41 3.13
CA PRO A 45 25.85 12.49 3.77
C PRO A 45 25.31 12.76 5.17
N LYS A 46 26.17 13.22 6.08
CA LYS A 46 25.71 13.76 7.36
C LYS A 46 24.89 15.02 7.11
N PHE A 47 23.83 15.21 7.89
CA PHE A 47 23.02 16.41 7.80
C PHE A 47 23.86 17.66 8.10
N CYS A 48 23.62 18.71 7.32
CA CYS A 48 24.28 20.02 7.41
C CYS A 48 23.42 21.07 6.70
N ASP A 49 23.83 22.34 6.69
CA ASP A 49 23.07 23.41 6.01
C ASP A 49 22.83 23.14 4.51
N GLY A 50 23.76 22.45 3.85
CA GLY A 50 23.64 22.06 2.43
C GLY A 50 22.89 20.74 2.19
N TYR A 51 22.56 20.00 3.26
CA TYR A 51 21.81 18.75 3.24
C TYR A 51 20.99 18.66 4.55
N PRO A 52 19.92 19.44 4.69
CA PRO A 52 19.16 19.48 5.94
C PRO A 52 18.38 18.19 6.17
N ALA A 53 18.08 17.89 7.44
CA ALA A 53 17.14 16.84 7.79
C ALA A 53 15.72 17.33 7.49
N VAL A 54 15.04 16.69 6.54
CA VAL A 54 13.68 17.02 6.10
C VAL A 54 12.92 15.70 5.98
N ALA A 55 11.86 15.56 6.78
CA ALA A 55 11.06 14.34 6.82
C ALA A 55 10.44 14.05 5.45
N TYR A 56 10.52 12.79 5.01
CA TYR A 56 10.09 12.27 3.71
C TYR A 56 10.86 12.75 2.48
N GLU A 57 11.88 13.59 2.67
CA GLU A 57 12.79 13.99 1.60
C GLU A 57 14.19 13.40 1.83
N THR A 58 14.79 13.69 2.99
CA THR A 58 16.15 13.27 3.32
C THR A 58 16.21 12.21 4.42
N PHE A 59 15.11 11.97 5.14
CA PHE A 59 14.93 10.80 6.01
C PHE A 59 13.46 10.38 6.07
N TYR A 60 13.18 9.13 6.45
CA TYR A 60 11.81 8.62 6.54
C TYR A 60 11.50 8.25 8.00
N PRO A 61 10.61 8.99 8.70
CA PRO A 61 10.33 8.74 10.12
C PRO A 61 9.93 7.30 10.46
N ILE A 62 9.28 6.60 9.54
CA ILE A 62 8.89 5.19 9.67
C ILE A 62 10.08 4.21 9.70
N SER A 63 11.22 4.58 9.12
CA SER A 63 12.42 3.74 9.10
C SER A 63 12.84 3.35 10.51
N ARG A 64 12.72 4.27 11.46
CA ARG A 64 12.98 4.03 12.88
C ARG A 64 12.16 2.84 13.42
N ALA A 65 10.88 2.75 13.07
CA ALA A 65 9.97 1.73 13.58
C ALA A 65 10.20 0.37 12.88
N ILE A 66 10.41 0.40 11.56
CA ILE A 66 10.70 -0.80 10.78
C ILE A 66 12.05 -1.40 11.22
N MET A 67 13.11 -0.58 11.30
CA MET A 67 14.42 -1.04 11.76
C MET A 67 14.38 -1.50 13.21
N GLY A 68 13.72 -0.74 14.10
CA GLY A 68 13.53 -1.14 15.50
C GLY A 68 12.86 -2.51 15.62
N SER A 69 11.79 -2.76 14.86
CA SER A 69 11.12 -4.07 14.87
C SER A 69 12.02 -5.21 14.36
N ALA A 70 12.89 -4.95 13.39
CA ALA A 70 13.86 -5.94 12.90
C ALA A 70 14.97 -6.23 13.92
N LEU A 71 15.44 -5.22 14.66
CA LEU A 71 16.40 -5.40 15.74
C LEU A 71 15.78 -6.22 16.89
N ILE A 72 14.51 -5.97 17.21
CA ILE A 72 13.77 -6.78 18.19
C ILE A 72 13.67 -8.23 17.73
N ALA A 73 13.35 -8.49 16.45
CA ALA A 73 13.35 -9.84 15.90
C ALA A 73 14.71 -10.54 16.06
N ALA A 74 15.82 -9.82 15.85
CA ALA A 74 17.16 -10.37 16.06
C ALA A 74 17.42 -10.74 17.52
N LEU A 75 17.00 -9.89 18.47
CA LEU A 75 17.15 -10.12 19.91
C LEU A 75 16.27 -11.26 20.43
N GLU A 76 15.05 -11.41 19.90
CA GLU A 76 14.08 -12.43 20.34
C GLU A 76 14.34 -13.80 19.70
N GLU A 77 14.52 -13.85 18.38
CA GLU A 77 14.61 -15.14 17.65
C GLU A 77 16.02 -15.71 17.61
N PHE A 78 17.03 -14.83 17.61
CA PHE A 78 18.42 -15.23 17.39
C PHE A 78 19.39 -14.83 18.52
N PRO A 79 18.99 -14.76 19.80
CA PRO A 79 19.90 -14.33 20.88
C PRO A 79 21.09 -15.26 21.02
N HIS A 80 20.92 -16.55 20.71
CA HIS A 80 21.97 -17.57 20.75
C HIS A 80 23.05 -17.37 19.68
N LEU A 81 22.78 -16.57 18.66
CA LEU A 81 23.76 -16.22 17.65
C LEU A 81 24.49 -14.93 18.04
N LEU A 82 23.83 -13.97 18.70
CA LEU A 82 24.41 -12.68 19.03
C LEU A 82 25.51 -12.77 20.10
N SER A 83 26.64 -12.08 19.89
CA SER A 83 27.64 -11.90 20.94
C SER A 83 27.10 -10.92 22.00
N PRO A 84 27.55 -11.00 23.27
CA PRO A 84 27.13 -10.05 24.31
C PRO A 84 27.31 -8.58 23.89
N HIS A 85 28.43 -8.27 23.25
CA HIS A 85 28.69 -6.92 22.76
C HIS A 85 27.72 -6.47 21.65
N LEU A 86 27.36 -7.37 20.73
CA LEU A 86 26.37 -7.05 19.71
C LEU A 86 24.99 -6.86 20.33
N THR A 87 24.60 -7.71 21.27
CA THR A 87 23.35 -7.57 22.03
C THR A 87 23.25 -6.20 22.71
N ASP A 88 24.28 -5.79 23.45
CA ASP A 88 24.33 -4.47 24.10
C ASP A 88 24.24 -3.32 23.08
N THR A 89 24.88 -3.49 21.91
CA THR A 89 24.86 -2.52 20.81
C THR A 89 23.45 -2.37 20.23
N LEU A 90 22.74 -3.48 19.98
CA LEU A 90 21.37 -3.46 19.48
C LEU A 90 20.42 -2.83 20.50
N GLN A 91 20.54 -3.20 21.77
CA GLN A 91 19.73 -2.62 22.84
C GLN A 91 19.96 -1.11 22.97
N SER A 92 21.22 -0.66 22.95
CA SER A 92 21.56 0.77 22.98
C SER A 92 20.97 1.53 21.78
N SER A 93 20.96 0.91 20.60
CA SER A 93 20.35 1.49 19.40
C SER A 93 18.83 1.63 19.54
N LEU A 94 18.16 0.61 20.09
CA LEU A 94 16.72 0.64 20.38
C LEU A 94 16.38 1.69 21.44
N GLU A 95 17.20 1.84 22.49
CA GLU A 95 17.00 2.91 23.47
C GLU A 95 17.10 4.29 22.82
N LEU A 96 18.08 4.50 21.93
CA LEU A 96 18.22 5.76 21.20
C LEU A 96 17.03 6.03 20.28
N ASN A 97 16.57 5.00 19.57
CA ASN A 97 15.37 5.04 18.75
C ASN A 97 14.15 5.50 19.55
N LEU A 98 13.99 4.94 20.75
CA LEU A 98 12.88 5.23 21.66
C LEU A 98 12.99 6.58 22.39
N LYS A 99 14.21 7.09 22.58
CA LYS A 99 14.49 8.41 23.19
C LYS A 99 14.25 9.57 22.21
N SER A 100 14.24 9.30 20.91
CA SER A 100 13.87 10.30 19.92
C SER A 100 12.43 10.78 20.17
N ASN A 101 12.17 12.08 19.95
CA ASN A 101 10.85 12.63 20.22
C ASN A 101 9.83 11.94 19.30
N PHE A 102 9.04 11.01 19.86
CA PHE A 102 7.83 10.46 19.27
C PHE A 102 6.80 11.59 19.18
N THR A 103 7.04 12.55 18.29
CA THR A 103 6.05 13.59 18.03
C THR A 103 4.94 12.91 17.22
N PRO A 104 3.70 12.82 17.74
CA PRO A 104 2.58 12.19 17.03
C PRO A 104 2.09 13.04 15.85
N THR A 105 2.96 13.84 15.23
CA THR A 105 2.60 14.75 14.13
C THR A 105 2.17 13.98 12.88
N GLN A 106 2.58 12.71 12.75
CA GLN A 106 2.03 11.78 11.77
C GLN A 106 0.80 11.06 12.34
N SER A 107 -0.30 11.77 12.11
CA SER A 107 -1.69 11.35 12.23
C SER A 107 -1.93 10.02 11.51
N PHE A 108 -2.57 9.07 12.21
CA PHE A 108 -3.66 8.15 11.82
C PHE A 108 -3.75 7.54 10.39
N TYR A 109 -3.31 8.23 9.35
CA TYR A 109 -3.37 7.83 7.93
C TYR A 109 -2.49 6.64 7.56
N ASP A 110 -1.44 6.38 8.34
CA ASP A 110 -0.43 5.36 8.06
C ASP A 110 -0.50 4.28 9.17
N THR A 111 -1.23 3.21 8.86
CA THR A 111 -1.49 2.11 9.79
C THR A 111 -0.21 1.32 10.07
N ALA A 112 0.62 1.11 9.06
CA ALA A 112 1.93 0.47 9.19
C ALA A 112 2.85 1.26 10.13
N TYR A 113 2.90 2.58 10.01
CA TYR A 113 3.62 3.46 10.92
C TYR A 113 3.09 3.34 12.35
N GLY A 114 1.78 3.50 12.53
CA GLY A 114 1.12 3.46 13.84
C GLY A 114 1.39 2.15 14.57
N LEU A 115 1.17 1.01 13.90
CA LEU A 115 1.38 -0.32 14.47
C LEU A 115 2.85 -0.62 14.73
N SER A 116 3.75 -0.31 13.80
CA SER A 116 5.19 -0.56 13.97
C SER A 116 5.75 0.26 15.13
N THR A 117 5.38 1.53 15.20
CA THR A 117 5.80 2.43 16.27
C THR A 117 5.26 1.97 17.62
N SER A 118 3.97 1.58 17.67
CA SER A 118 3.35 1.03 18.88
C SER A 118 4.04 -0.23 19.36
N PHE A 119 4.31 -1.18 18.45
CA PHE A 119 4.98 -2.43 18.78
C PHE A 119 6.36 -2.17 19.39
N VAL A 120 7.20 -1.37 18.73
CA VAL A 120 8.56 -1.07 19.21
C VAL A 120 8.53 -0.37 20.57
N ALA A 121 7.62 0.60 20.75
CA ALA A 121 7.46 1.33 22.00
C ALA A 121 7.01 0.43 23.16
N LEU A 122 6.01 -0.42 22.93
CA LEU A 122 5.48 -1.34 23.94
C LEU A 122 6.48 -2.44 24.30
N TRP A 123 7.18 -2.99 23.31
CA TRP A 123 8.24 -3.96 23.56
C TRP A 123 9.40 -3.32 24.33
N GLY A 124 9.82 -2.12 23.94
CA GLY A 124 10.89 -1.37 24.59
C GLY A 124 10.56 -1.03 26.04
N GLY A 125 9.34 -0.56 26.32
CA GLY A 125 8.90 -0.26 27.67
C GLY A 125 8.81 -1.47 28.60
N LYS A 126 8.66 -2.69 28.05
CA LYS A 126 8.65 -3.96 28.79
C LYS A 126 10.05 -4.52 29.03
N ASN A 127 10.96 -4.34 28.08
CA ASN A 127 12.23 -5.08 28.04
C ASN A 127 13.49 -4.23 28.24
N LEU A 128 13.42 -2.91 28.10
CA LEU A 128 14.57 -2.00 28.21
C LEU A 128 14.45 -1.10 29.44
N ASN A 129 15.61 -0.69 29.99
CA ASN A 129 15.64 0.25 31.10
C ASN A 129 15.66 1.69 30.58
N LEU A 130 14.47 2.30 30.47
CA LEU A 130 14.30 3.65 29.93
C LEU A 130 14.03 4.71 31.01
N SER A 131 14.29 4.40 32.29
CA SER A 131 13.98 5.28 33.43
C SER A 131 14.53 6.70 33.29
N ASP A 132 15.71 6.82 32.67
CA ASP A 132 16.46 8.07 32.59
C ASP A 132 16.07 8.92 31.36
N SER A 133 15.17 8.42 30.51
CA SER A 133 14.72 9.13 29.30
C SER A 133 13.74 10.27 29.59
N GLY A 134 13.02 10.21 30.71
CA GLY A 134 11.88 11.11 30.99
C GLY A 134 10.67 10.90 30.07
N ILE A 135 10.69 9.88 29.20
CA ILE A 135 9.63 9.57 28.24
C ILE A 135 8.88 8.31 28.68
N ASN A 136 7.55 8.37 28.67
CA ASN A 136 6.71 7.19 28.91
C ASN A 136 6.36 6.53 27.57
N VAL A 137 7.30 5.76 27.03
CA VAL A 137 7.15 5.09 25.73
C VAL A 137 5.99 4.10 25.72
N THR A 138 5.69 3.45 26.85
CA THR A 138 4.55 2.53 26.97
C THR A 138 3.22 3.28 26.79
N ALA A 139 3.07 4.46 27.39
CA ALA A 139 1.87 5.27 27.23
C ALA A 139 1.69 5.75 25.77
N GLN A 140 2.77 6.17 25.12
CA GLN A 140 2.74 6.57 23.71
C GLN A 140 2.39 5.40 22.79
N GLY A 141 3.01 4.23 23.00
CA GLY A 141 2.71 3.03 22.23
C GLY A 141 1.27 2.56 22.40
N ASN A 142 0.71 2.65 23.62
CA ASN A 142 -0.70 2.33 23.86
C ASN A 142 -1.64 3.30 23.15
N GLU A 143 -1.35 4.60 23.15
CA GLU A 143 -2.20 5.58 22.48
C GLU A 143 -2.23 5.39 20.96
N LEU A 144 -1.07 5.13 20.33
CA LEU A 144 -0.99 4.84 18.90
C LEU A 144 -1.70 3.52 18.54
N ALA A 145 -1.54 2.47 19.35
CA ALA A 145 -2.22 1.20 19.13
C ALA A 145 -3.74 1.36 19.22
N ARG A 146 -4.21 2.08 20.25
CA ARG A 146 -5.63 2.35 20.48
C ARG A 146 -6.25 3.10 19.30
N GLN A 147 -5.55 4.09 18.74
CA GLN A 147 -6.01 4.81 17.55
C GLN A 147 -6.28 3.87 16.36
N VAL A 148 -5.32 3.01 16.01
CA VAL A 148 -5.49 2.05 14.91
C VAL A 148 -6.62 1.06 15.20
N ILE A 149 -6.66 0.54 16.42
CA ILE A 149 -7.65 -0.44 16.87
C ILE A 149 -9.07 0.12 16.84
N ASP A 150 -9.28 1.33 17.38
CA ASP A 150 -10.58 1.98 17.44
C ASP A 150 -11.14 2.23 16.02
N ASN A 151 -10.28 2.64 15.08
CA ASN A 151 -10.69 2.82 13.69
C ASN A 151 -11.08 1.51 13.03
N TYR A 152 -10.28 0.46 13.25
CA TYR A 152 -10.61 -0.86 12.73
C TYR A 152 -11.91 -1.39 13.33
N ASP A 153 -12.16 -1.19 14.62
CA ASP A 153 -13.39 -1.63 15.28
C ASP A 153 -14.62 -0.88 14.77
N GLN A 154 -14.46 0.40 14.44
CA GLN A 154 -15.54 1.24 13.93
C GLN A 154 -15.89 0.92 12.47
N TYR A 155 -14.88 0.77 11.60
CA TYR A 155 -15.09 0.69 10.15
C TYR A 155 -14.80 -0.67 9.53
N ARG A 156 -14.23 -1.61 10.31
CA ARG A 156 -13.77 -2.93 9.85
C ARG A 156 -12.77 -2.87 8.70
N THR A 157 -11.99 -1.80 8.66
CA THR A 157 -10.95 -1.58 7.65
C THR A 157 -9.80 -0.77 8.23
N ILE A 158 -8.67 -0.79 7.52
CA ILE A 158 -7.51 0.04 7.80
C ILE A 158 -7.36 1.08 6.67
N PRO A 159 -6.84 2.28 6.94
CA PRO A 159 -6.50 3.26 5.90
C PRO A 159 -5.66 2.72 4.73
N GLU A 160 -4.80 1.73 4.99
CA GLU A 160 -4.00 1.01 3.97
C GLU A 160 -4.78 -0.13 3.27
N PHE A 161 -6.11 -0.02 3.20
CA PHE A 161 -6.98 -1.02 2.58
C PHE A 161 -6.51 -1.37 1.16
N ASN A 162 -6.40 -2.67 0.87
CA ASN A 162 -5.88 -3.20 -0.40
C ASN A 162 -4.53 -2.60 -0.85
N SER A 163 -3.70 -2.07 0.06
CA SER A 163 -2.39 -1.55 -0.31
C SER A 163 -1.42 -2.69 -0.64
N VAL A 164 -1.33 -3.04 -1.92
CA VAL A 164 -0.36 -4.03 -2.44
C VAL A 164 1.10 -3.65 -2.13
N ALA A 165 1.37 -2.37 -1.92
CA ALA A 165 2.67 -1.85 -1.54
C ALA A 165 2.93 -1.90 -0.02
N TRP A 166 1.90 -1.83 0.84
CA TRP A 166 2.09 -1.63 2.29
C TRP A 166 1.53 -2.70 3.22
N LEU A 167 0.69 -3.62 2.74
CA LEU A 167 0.08 -4.66 3.58
C LEU A 167 1.10 -5.46 4.41
N THR A 168 2.27 -5.78 3.88
CA THR A 168 3.32 -6.48 4.65
C THR A 168 3.81 -5.67 5.85
N PHE A 169 3.86 -4.34 5.74
CA PHE A 169 4.25 -3.46 6.84
C PHE A 169 3.12 -3.25 7.86
N THR A 170 1.87 -3.59 7.52
CA THR A 170 0.76 -3.73 8.47
C THR A 170 0.81 -5.08 9.20
N PHE A 171 0.99 -6.19 8.46
CA PHE A 171 1.00 -7.53 9.03
C PHE A 171 2.23 -7.81 9.89
N TRP A 172 3.40 -7.31 9.51
CA TRP A 172 4.65 -7.50 10.25
C TRP A 172 4.55 -7.08 11.72
N PRO A 173 4.19 -5.83 12.07
CA PRO A 173 4.10 -5.41 13.47
C PRO A 173 2.97 -6.10 14.22
N LEU A 174 1.86 -6.51 13.56
CA LEU A 174 0.83 -7.33 14.20
C LEU A 174 1.36 -8.72 14.56
N ALA A 175 2.07 -9.38 13.64
CA ALA A 175 2.66 -10.69 13.90
C ALA A 175 3.67 -10.61 15.05
N MET A 176 4.53 -9.60 15.04
CA MET A 176 5.48 -9.34 16.12
C MET A 176 4.76 -9.06 17.46
N ALA A 177 3.72 -8.23 17.45
CA ALA A 177 2.93 -7.92 18.65
C ALA A 177 2.26 -9.16 19.24
N SER A 178 1.66 -10.00 18.40
CA SER A 178 1.00 -11.25 18.81
C SER A 178 1.96 -12.21 19.50
N LYS A 179 3.24 -12.19 19.13
CA LYS A 179 4.26 -13.11 19.64
C LYS A 179 4.97 -12.60 20.89
N TYR A 180 5.30 -11.31 20.97
CA TYR A 180 6.23 -10.79 22.00
C TYR A 180 5.59 -9.89 23.06
N LEU A 181 4.41 -9.30 22.81
CA LEU A 181 3.81 -8.38 23.78
C LEU A 181 3.05 -9.12 24.89
N GLY A 182 2.34 -10.20 24.54
CA GLY A 182 1.44 -10.94 25.44
C GLY A 182 0.10 -10.24 25.64
N ASP A 183 -0.83 -10.91 26.32
CA ASP A 183 -2.25 -10.49 26.41
C ASP A 183 -2.52 -9.34 27.38
N ASP A 184 -1.56 -9.01 28.25
CA ASP A 184 -1.67 -7.88 29.20
C ASP A 184 -1.63 -6.52 28.49
N LEU A 185 -1.05 -6.47 27.28
CA LEU A 185 -1.00 -5.28 26.45
C LEU A 185 -2.06 -5.38 25.36
N GLU A 186 -2.82 -4.31 25.16
CA GLU A 186 -3.96 -4.30 24.23
C GLU A 186 -3.55 -4.71 22.81
N LEU A 187 -2.44 -4.15 22.28
CA LEU A 187 -1.96 -4.52 20.95
C LEU A 187 -1.59 -6.01 20.86
N GLY A 188 -0.97 -6.58 21.90
CA GLY A 188 -0.64 -8.01 21.94
C GLY A 188 -1.89 -8.89 21.91
N ARG A 189 -2.87 -8.56 22.75
CA ARG A 189 -4.17 -9.24 22.83
C ARG A 189 -4.99 -9.14 21.55
N ARG A 190 -4.96 -7.98 20.87
CA ARG A 190 -5.78 -7.69 19.69
C ARG A 190 -5.15 -8.15 18.38
N ALA A 191 -3.84 -8.30 18.31
CA ALA A 191 -3.13 -8.60 17.08
C ALA A 191 -3.60 -9.88 16.36
N PRO A 192 -3.82 -11.03 17.03
CA PRO A 192 -4.32 -12.24 16.35
C PRO A 192 -5.66 -12.02 15.65
N ASP A 193 -6.60 -11.33 16.31
CA ASP A 193 -7.93 -11.04 15.76
C ASP A 193 -7.86 -10.09 14.56
N LEU A 194 -7.01 -9.07 14.64
CA LEU A 194 -6.76 -8.13 13.53
C LEU A 194 -6.16 -8.84 12.33
N ILE A 195 -5.14 -9.69 12.53
CA ILE A 195 -4.53 -10.49 11.46
C ILE A 195 -5.59 -11.35 10.77
N GLY A 196 -6.37 -12.11 11.54
CA GLY A 196 -7.37 -13.02 11.00
C GLY A 196 -8.48 -12.27 10.23
N SER A 197 -8.92 -11.13 10.76
CA SER A 197 -10.00 -10.35 10.16
C SER A 197 -9.53 -9.64 8.87
N ILE A 198 -8.35 -9.00 8.88
CA ILE A 198 -7.77 -8.37 7.68
C ILE A 198 -7.53 -9.40 6.57
N TRP A 199 -7.01 -10.59 6.91
CA TRP A 199 -6.87 -11.67 5.93
C TRP A 199 -8.21 -12.13 5.34
N THR A 200 -9.22 -12.30 6.21
CA THR A 200 -10.57 -12.70 5.79
C THR A 200 -11.19 -11.68 4.85
N ASP A 201 -10.94 -10.39 5.09
CA ASP A 201 -11.42 -9.34 4.21
C ASP A 201 -10.65 -9.31 2.90
N LEU A 202 -9.31 -9.31 2.92
CA LEU A 202 -8.47 -9.36 1.71
C LEU A 202 -8.83 -10.53 0.78
N ALA A 203 -9.13 -11.70 1.35
CA ALA A 203 -9.52 -12.87 0.57
C ALA A 203 -10.79 -12.66 -0.28
N LYS A 204 -11.68 -11.74 0.12
CA LYS A 204 -12.88 -11.39 -0.66
C LYS A 204 -12.52 -10.55 -1.90
N TRP A 205 -11.44 -9.79 -1.86
CA TRP A 205 -11.03 -8.89 -2.94
C TRP A 205 -10.00 -9.52 -3.88
N TYR A 206 -9.45 -10.68 -3.54
CA TYR A 206 -8.42 -11.35 -4.34
C TYR A 206 -9.03 -12.24 -5.43
N HIS A 207 -8.56 -12.06 -6.66
CA HIS A 207 -8.95 -12.87 -7.80
C HIS A 207 -7.81 -13.82 -8.18
N ALA A 208 -7.97 -15.08 -7.81
CA ALA A 208 -6.98 -16.14 -7.99
C ALA A 208 -6.50 -16.27 -9.45
N ASP A 209 -7.42 -16.30 -10.41
CA ASP A 209 -7.05 -16.53 -11.82
C ASP A 209 -6.30 -15.34 -12.45
N LEU A 210 -6.59 -14.11 -12.01
CA LEU A 210 -5.84 -12.92 -12.42
C LEU A 210 -4.57 -12.74 -11.60
N ASN A 211 -4.41 -13.48 -10.49
CA ASN A 211 -3.38 -13.27 -9.49
C ASN A 211 -3.31 -11.81 -8.99
N ASN A 212 -4.47 -11.17 -8.89
CA ASN A 212 -4.58 -9.74 -8.64
C ASN A 212 -5.58 -9.42 -7.53
N LEU A 213 -5.43 -8.25 -6.89
CA LEU A 213 -6.43 -7.70 -5.97
C LEU A 213 -7.33 -6.72 -6.74
N ALA A 214 -8.64 -6.92 -6.62
CA ALA A 214 -9.62 -5.96 -7.14
C ALA A 214 -9.45 -4.61 -6.45
N ALA A 215 -9.66 -3.54 -7.23
CA ALA A 215 -9.74 -2.17 -6.71
C ALA A 215 -10.85 -2.01 -5.63
N PRO A 216 -10.84 -0.94 -4.84
CA PRO A 216 -9.88 0.16 -4.80
C PRO A 216 -8.53 -0.28 -4.23
N ILE A 217 -7.46 0.43 -4.60
CA ILE A 217 -6.10 0.22 -4.07
C ILE A 217 -5.67 1.54 -3.44
N SER A 218 -5.54 1.55 -2.11
CA SER A 218 -5.12 2.76 -1.37
C SER A 218 -3.69 3.20 -1.74
N ARG A 219 -2.79 2.24 -1.98
CA ARG A 219 -1.42 2.51 -2.44
C ARG A 219 -0.87 1.35 -3.26
N GLY A 220 -0.67 1.57 -4.56
CA GLY A 220 -0.09 0.63 -5.51
C GLY A 220 0.94 1.31 -6.41
N PHE A 221 2.03 0.61 -6.73
CA PHE A 221 3.05 1.08 -7.66
C PHE A 221 2.88 0.51 -9.06
N GLY A 222 1.83 -0.27 -9.29
CA GLY A 222 1.51 -0.90 -10.56
C GLY A 222 0.13 -1.52 -10.50
N TYR A 223 -0.34 -2.01 -11.63
CA TYR A 223 -1.73 -2.42 -11.83
C TYR A 223 -1.86 -3.93 -12.07
N ASP A 224 -0.84 -4.53 -12.66
CA ASP A 224 -0.68 -5.97 -12.85
C ASP A 224 0.32 -6.50 -11.82
N LEU A 225 -0.21 -7.10 -10.74
CA LEU A 225 0.59 -7.68 -9.66
C LEU A 225 1.50 -8.83 -10.13
N THR A 226 1.31 -9.35 -11.33
CA THR A 226 2.17 -10.39 -11.88
C THR A 226 3.44 -9.85 -12.53
N LYS A 227 3.58 -8.53 -12.70
CA LYS A 227 4.67 -7.90 -13.48
C LYS A 227 5.70 -7.12 -12.68
N TYR A 228 5.49 -6.91 -11.39
CA TYR A 228 6.42 -6.16 -10.55
C TYR A 228 6.51 -6.73 -9.14
N MET A 229 7.54 -6.31 -8.41
CA MET A 229 7.69 -6.67 -7.01
C MET A 229 6.77 -5.82 -6.14
N HIS A 230 5.85 -6.46 -5.43
CA HIS A 230 4.95 -5.83 -4.46
C HIS A 230 5.00 -6.56 -3.11
N SER A 231 4.65 -5.86 -2.03
CA SER A 231 4.81 -6.41 -0.69
C SER A 231 3.78 -7.50 -0.40
N PHE A 232 2.55 -7.34 -0.92
CA PHE A 232 1.50 -8.35 -0.79
C PHE A 232 1.92 -9.73 -1.33
N GLY A 233 2.57 -9.79 -2.50
CA GLY A 233 3.06 -11.05 -3.05
C GLY A 233 4.13 -11.69 -2.19
N LEU A 234 4.99 -10.90 -1.55
CA LEU A 234 5.96 -11.42 -0.60
C LEU A 234 5.28 -11.98 0.66
N LEU A 235 4.24 -11.31 1.16
CA LEU A 235 3.44 -11.79 2.29
C LEU A 235 2.73 -13.11 1.96
N VAL A 236 2.15 -13.22 0.76
CA VAL A 236 1.53 -14.48 0.30
C VAL A 236 2.57 -15.58 0.13
N TRP A 237 3.75 -15.26 -0.41
CA TRP A 237 4.87 -16.22 -0.52
C TRP A 237 5.21 -16.82 0.85
N ASP A 238 5.35 -16.00 1.89
CA ASP A 238 5.64 -16.50 3.24
C ASP A 238 4.61 -17.52 3.76
N LEU A 239 3.37 -17.50 3.25
CA LEU A 239 2.29 -18.41 3.66
C LEU A 239 2.19 -19.68 2.80
N VAL A 240 2.22 -19.53 1.48
CA VAL A 240 1.88 -20.62 0.55
C VAL A 240 3.09 -21.13 -0.23
N GLY A 241 4.27 -20.58 0.00
CA GLY A 241 5.45 -20.87 -0.80
C GLY A 241 5.51 -20.06 -2.08
N HIS A 242 6.69 -20.06 -2.70
CA HIS A 242 6.99 -19.19 -3.83
C HIS A 242 6.13 -19.54 -5.04
N GLU A 243 5.97 -20.85 -5.32
CA GLU A 243 5.20 -21.35 -6.45
C GLU A 243 3.76 -20.84 -6.48
N HIS A 244 3.17 -20.63 -5.31
CA HIS A 244 1.78 -20.29 -5.16
C HIS A 244 1.53 -18.77 -5.04
N SER A 245 2.56 -17.95 -4.88
CA SER A 245 2.40 -16.51 -4.69
C SER A 245 2.13 -15.73 -6.00
N PRO A 246 1.38 -14.61 -5.97
CA PRO A 246 1.28 -13.65 -7.08
C PRO A 246 2.60 -12.87 -7.31
N TYR A 247 3.75 -13.49 -7.07
CA TYR A 247 5.06 -12.86 -7.18
C TYR A 247 5.60 -12.90 -8.63
N TYR A 248 6.23 -11.80 -9.06
CA TYR A 248 6.97 -11.71 -10.31
C TYR A 248 8.35 -12.34 -10.18
N LEU A 249 8.65 -13.36 -11.00
CA LEU A 249 9.99 -13.89 -11.14
C LEU A 249 10.78 -13.06 -12.17
N LEU A 250 12.01 -12.68 -11.83
CA LEU A 250 13.03 -12.25 -12.80
C LEU A 250 13.52 -13.40 -13.70
N HIS A 251 12.84 -14.56 -13.73
CA HIS A 251 13.23 -15.72 -14.53
C HIS A 251 12.02 -16.29 -15.32
N PRO A 252 12.02 -16.19 -16.66
CA PRO A 252 10.81 -16.27 -17.48
C PRO A 252 10.38 -17.69 -17.90
N THR A 253 10.88 -18.77 -17.28
CA THR A 253 10.89 -20.07 -17.98
C THR A 253 9.89 -21.12 -17.51
N ASN A 254 9.03 -20.88 -16.51
CA ASN A 254 7.97 -21.85 -16.19
C ASN A 254 6.71 -21.17 -15.67
N PRO A 255 5.52 -21.44 -16.26
CA PRO A 255 4.25 -21.12 -15.62
C PRO A 255 4.12 -22.01 -14.38
N ILE A 256 4.26 -21.40 -13.21
CA ILE A 256 4.16 -22.09 -11.93
C ILE A 256 2.68 -22.09 -11.50
N PRO A 257 2.14 -23.19 -10.93
CA PRO A 257 0.77 -23.22 -10.41
C PRO A 257 0.63 -22.25 -9.22
N ARG A 258 -0.09 -21.13 -9.39
CA ARG A 258 -0.27 -20.08 -8.37
C ARG A 258 -1.43 -20.42 -7.42
N VAL A 259 -1.76 -19.61 -6.42
CA VAL A 259 -2.97 -19.82 -5.58
C VAL A 259 -4.18 -19.95 -6.51
N THR A 260 -4.67 -21.18 -6.70
CA THR A 260 -5.67 -21.51 -7.72
C THR A 260 -7.10 -21.50 -7.21
N ASP A 261 -7.34 -21.32 -5.90
CA ASP A 261 -8.69 -21.45 -5.37
C ASP A 261 -8.92 -20.59 -4.11
N PHE A 262 -9.62 -19.49 -4.31
CA PHE A 262 -10.42 -18.81 -3.28
C PHE A 262 -11.90 -18.85 -3.71
N THR A 263 -12.43 -20.07 -3.91
CA THR A 263 -13.79 -20.67 -3.86
C THR A 263 -15.09 -19.85 -4.01
N ASN A 264 -15.09 -18.54 -4.21
CA ASN A 264 -16.32 -17.76 -4.17
C ASN A 264 -17.09 -17.73 -5.50
N GLY A 265 -16.50 -18.23 -6.59
CA GLY A 265 -17.05 -18.07 -7.94
C GLY A 265 -17.32 -16.60 -8.25
N GLU A 266 -18.27 -16.33 -9.14
CA GLU A 266 -18.75 -14.97 -9.34
C GLU A 266 -19.41 -14.41 -8.06
N HIS A 267 -18.95 -13.27 -7.59
CA HIS A 267 -19.48 -12.64 -6.38
C HIS A 267 -19.28 -11.12 -6.34
N SER A 268 -20.01 -10.47 -5.44
CA SER A 268 -19.83 -9.05 -5.14
C SER A 268 -19.43 -8.85 -3.68
N VAL A 269 -18.60 -7.83 -3.46
CA VAL A 269 -18.08 -7.45 -2.15
C VAL A 269 -18.51 -6.02 -1.85
N ASN A 270 -18.89 -5.78 -0.59
CA ASN A 270 -19.16 -4.44 -0.08
C ASN A 270 -18.34 -4.23 1.19
N GLY A 271 -17.90 -3.00 1.41
CA GLY A 271 -17.13 -2.62 2.59
C GLY A 271 -17.22 -1.12 2.86
N THR A 272 -16.61 -0.69 3.96
CA THR A 272 -16.56 0.72 4.34
C THR A 272 -15.16 1.05 4.82
N ALA A 273 -14.57 2.15 4.34
CA ALA A 273 -13.32 2.66 4.86
C ALA A 273 -13.47 4.06 5.42
N PHE A 274 -12.59 4.41 6.35
CA PHE A 274 -12.46 5.78 6.80
C PHE A 274 -11.00 6.05 7.12
N ILE A 275 -10.52 7.14 6.56
CA ILE A 275 -9.18 7.67 6.68
C ILE A 275 -9.33 8.99 7.43
N PRO A 276 -9.14 9.00 8.77
CA PRO A 276 -9.36 10.19 9.56
C PRO A 276 -8.52 11.34 9.04
N THR A 277 -9.10 12.54 9.00
CA THR A 277 -8.50 13.78 8.48
C THR A 277 -8.27 13.91 6.97
N ILE A 278 -8.51 12.85 6.19
CA ILE A 278 -8.68 12.95 4.72
C ILE A 278 -10.15 12.92 4.36
N ASP A 279 -10.88 11.97 4.91
CA ASP A 279 -12.27 11.73 4.56
C ASP A 279 -13.22 12.67 5.31
N TYR A 280 -14.14 13.30 4.58
CA TYR A 280 -15.27 14.00 5.18
C TYR A 280 -16.36 13.04 5.66
N GLU A 281 -16.44 11.85 5.07
CA GLU A 281 -17.41 10.81 5.40
C GLU A 281 -16.85 9.41 5.09
N PRO A 282 -17.39 8.34 5.70
CA PRO A 282 -16.96 6.98 5.40
C PRO A 282 -17.10 6.65 3.92
N GLN A 283 -16.02 6.13 3.35
CA GLN A 283 -15.94 5.65 1.99
C GLN A 283 -16.76 4.39 1.79
N ASN A 284 -17.44 4.27 0.65
CA ASN A 284 -18.20 3.07 0.30
C ASN A 284 -17.41 2.22 -0.71
N LEU A 285 -16.99 1.03 -0.29
CA LEU A 285 -16.18 0.12 -1.10
C LEU A 285 -17.10 -0.89 -1.78
N THR A 286 -16.94 -1.09 -3.08
CA THR A 286 -17.69 -2.08 -3.86
C THR A 286 -16.77 -2.83 -4.81
N ALA A 287 -16.97 -4.14 -4.96
CA ALA A 287 -16.36 -4.91 -6.03
C ALA A 287 -17.30 -5.98 -6.58
N TRP A 288 -17.03 -6.39 -7.80
CA TRP A 288 -17.58 -7.56 -8.45
C TRP A 288 -16.43 -8.33 -9.10
N LEU A 289 -16.38 -9.63 -8.84
CA LEU A 289 -15.36 -10.54 -9.32
C LEU A 289 -16.08 -11.65 -10.08
N SER A 290 -15.69 -11.92 -11.33
CA SER A 290 -16.19 -13.02 -12.16
C SER A 290 -15.07 -14.04 -12.43
N ASP A 291 -15.18 -14.87 -13.47
CA ASP A 291 -14.13 -15.86 -13.81
C ASP A 291 -12.88 -15.20 -14.44
N ASN A 292 -13.05 -14.09 -15.16
CA ASN A 292 -12.00 -13.48 -15.97
C ASN A 292 -11.92 -11.95 -15.84
N ILE A 293 -12.79 -11.35 -15.04
CA ILE A 293 -12.88 -9.89 -14.87
C ILE A 293 -13.05 -9.57 -13.38
N THR A 294 -12.39 -8.51 -12.94
CA THR A 294 -12.75 -7.82 -11.70
C THR A 294 -13.13 -6.38 -11.99
N ILE A 295 -14.08 -5.87 -11.23
CA ILE A 295 -14.45 -4.47 -11.17
C ILE A 295 -14.44 -4.07 -9.71
N GLY A 296 -13.63 -3.10 -9.36
CA GLY A 296 -13.46 -2.63 -7.99
C GLY A 296 -13.55 -1.12 -7.91
N ALA A 297 -14.13 -0.58 -6.83
CA ALA A 297 -14.44 0.84 -6.75
C ALA A 297 -14.62 1.37 -5.31
N VAL A 298 -14.39 2.67 -5.13
CA VAL A 298 -14.73 3.43 -3.93
C VAL A 298 -15.41 4.75 -4.24
N SER A 299 -16.47 5.04 -3.49
CA SER A 299 -16.99 6.41 -3.37
C SER A 299 -16.18 7.19 -2.33
N LEU A 300 -15.69 8.36 -2.72
CA LEU A 300 -14.84 9.23 -1.90
C LEU A 300 -15.35 10.67 -1.87
N ASN A 301 -15.06 11.33 -0.75
CA ASN A 301 -15.29 12.74 -0.52
C ASN A 301 -14.22 13.24 0.47
N GLU A 302 -13.18 13.84 -0.09
CA GLU A 302 -11.88 14.00 0.56
C GLU A 302 -11.43 15.47 0.56
N VAL A 303 -10.51 15.81 1.47
CA VAL A 303 -9.93 17.16 1.58
C VAL A 303 -9.09 17.58 0.35
N SER A 304 -8.57 16.61 -0.40
CA SER A 304 -7.75 16.80 -1.60
C SER A 304 -7.93 15.64 -2.57
N ALA A 305 -7.74 15.89 -3.87
CA ALA A 305 -7.73 14.84 -4.88
C ALA A 305 -6.52 13.91 -4.69
N GLY A 306 -6.59 12.69 -5.27
CA GLY A 306 -5.51 11.71 -5.18
C GLY A 306 -5.54 10.78 -3.98
N GLY A 307 -6.62 10.75 -3.19
CA GLY A 307 -6.70 9.89 -2.02
C GLY A 307 -5.83 10.35 -0.87
N PRO A 308 -5.54 9.47 0.08
CA PRO A 308 -4.74 9.80 1.25
C PRO A 308 -3.25 10.07 0.96
N TYR A 309 -2.80 9.79 -0.27
CA TYR A 309 -1.39 9.84 -0.61
C TYR A 309 -1.15 10.69 -1.87
N SER A 310 -1.30 10.11 -3.06
CA SER A 310 -1.15 10.84 -4.31
C SER A 310 -1.87 10.14 -5.46
N GLU A 311 -2.24 10.94 -6.46
CA GLU A 311 -2.89 10.50 -7.69
C GLU A 311 -2.09 9.44 -8.47
N SER A 312 -0.77 9.37 -8.23
CA SER A 312 0.15 8.43 -8.88
C SER A 312 0.22 7.05 -8.24
N ILE A 313 -0.42 6.83 -7.08
CA ILE A 313 -0.40 5.55 -6.36
C ILE A 313 -1.76 5.13 -5.80
N TYR A 314 -2.74 6.03 -5.81
CA TYR A 314 -4.11 5.75 -5.39
C TYR A 314 -4.99 5.40 -6.59
N ILE A 315 -5.68 4.27 -6.51
CA ILE A 315 -6.55 3.78 -7.58
C ILE A 315 -7.96 3.60 -6.99
N PRO A 316 -8.86 4.60 -7.13
CA PRO A 316 -10.18 4.56 -6.52
C PRO A 316 -11.15 3.64 -7.28
N GLY A 317 -10.83 3.24 -8.50
CA GLY A 317 -11.60 2.21 -9.20
C GLY A 317 -10.85 1.65 -10.38
N ALA A 318 -11.09 0.38 -10.69
CA ALA A 318 -10.48 -0.29 -11.82
C ALA A 318 -11.36 -1.41 -12.36
N ILE A 319 -11.26 -1.64 -13.67
CA ILE A 319 -11.65 -2.88 -14.32
C ILE A 319 -10.35 -3.62 -14.67
N GLN A 320 -10.23 -4.90 -14.30
CA GLN A 320 -9.06 -5.72 -14.63
C GLN A 320 -9.51 -7.03 -15.27
N TRP A 321 -8.80 -7.49 -16.31
CA TRP A 321 -9.15 -8.71 -17.05
C TRP A 321 -7.91 -9.37 -17.64
N HIS A 322 -8.04 -10.62 -18.10
CA HIS A 322 -7.01 -11.27 -18.93
C HIS A 322 -7.10 -10.77 -20.37
N THR A 323 -6.06 -10.13 -20.89
CA THR A 323 -6.07 -9.63 -22.28
C THR A 323 -6.12 -10.75 -23.31
N GLY A 324 -5.67 -11.96 -22.95
CA GLY A 324 -5.56 -13.10 -23.86
C GLY A 324 -4.42 -12.99 -24.88
N ASP A 325 -3.47 -12.08 -24.66
CA ASP A 325 -2.31 -11.86 -25.53
C ASP A 325 -1.14 -12.84 -25.28
N VAL A 326 0.04 -12.52 -25.84
CA VAL A 326 1.26 -13.35 -25.82
C VAL A 326 1.69 -13.77 -24.41
N ASN A 327 1.36 -12.99 -23.37
CA ASN A 327 1.72 -13.27 -21.99
C ASN A 327 0.51 -13.51 -21.08
N ASN A 328 -0.72 -13.42 -21.63
CA ASN A 328 -1.96 -13.42 -20.85
C ASN A 328 -1.87 -12.44 -19.67
N GLU A 329 -1.46 -11.21 -19.97
CA GLU A 329 -1.28 -10.16 -18.98
C GLU A 329 -2.61 -9.71 -18.37
N VAL A 330 -2.52 -9.08 -17.19
CA VAL A 330 -3.68 -8.42 -16.61
C VAL A 330 -3.82 -7.02 -17.21
N GLY A 331 -4.81 -6.86 -18.09
CA GLY A 331 -5.23 -5.56 -18.59
C GLY A 331 -5.94 -4.76 -17.51
N TYR A 332 -5.94 -3.43 -17.64
CA TYR A 332 -6.62 -2.55 -16.70
C TYR A 332 -7.24 -1.33 -17.38
N ILE A 333 -8.35 -0.87 -16.82
CA ILE A 333 -8.94 0.47 -17.01
C ILE A 333 -9.08 1.09 -15.62
N ASN A 334 -8.18 1.98 -15.24
CA ASN A 334 -8.22 2.65 -13.93
C ASN A 334 -8.95 3.99 -14.03
N VAL A 335 -9.72 4.34 -13.01
CA VAL A 335 -10.25 5.69 -12.84
C VAL A 335 -9.15 6.56 -12.23
N TYR A 336 -8.79 7.65 -12.89
CA TYR A 336 -7.81 8.60 -12.36
C TYR A 336 -8.46 9.48 -11.26
N PRO A 337 -7.85 9.62 -10.07
CA PRO A 337 -8.46 10.32 -8.92
C PRO A 337 -8.28 11.86 -8.98
N ASN A 338 -8.73 12.52 -10.05
CA ASN A 338 -8.52 13.96 -10.27
C ASN A 338 -9.55 14.91 -9.61
N GLU A 339 -10.50 14.38 -8.86
CA GLU A 339 -11.54 15.18 -8.20
C GLU A 339 -11.59 14.86 -6.71
N THR A 340 -11.91 15.86 -5.87
CA THR A 340 -12.01 15.67 -4.41
C THR A 340 -13.25 14.88 -3.98
N SER A 341 -14.24 14.76 -4.88
CA SER A 341 -15.45 13.97 -4.64
C SER A 341 -15.80 13.18 -5.90
N MET A 342 -15.79 11.86 -5.76
CA MET A 342 -16.09 10.91 -6.83
C MET A 342 -16.94 9.80 -6.26
N HIS A 343 -18.06 9.49 -6.90
CA HIS A 343 -18.89 8.35 -6.53
C HIS A 343 -18.65 7.25 -7.56
N ILE A 344 -17.80 6.28 -7.19
CA ILE A 344 -17.43 5.16 -8.04
C ILE A 344 -18.05 3.89 -7.45
N VAL A 345 -18.86 3.19 -8.25
CA VAL A 345 -19.61 2.02 -7.80
C VAL A 345 -19.42 0.88 -8.80
N ALA A 346 -18.95 -0.25 -8.30
CA ALA A 346 -18.88 -1.51 -9.02
C ALA A 346 -20.17 -2.31 -8.82
N SER A 347 -20.66 -2.90 -9.89
CA SER A 347 -21.74 -3.89 -9.88
C SER A 347 -21.50 -4.88 -11.03
N PRO A 348 -22.26 -5.99 -11.14
CA PRO A 348 -22.02 -6.97 -12.19
C PRO A 348 -21.94 -6.32 -13.57
N HIS A 349 -20.80 -6.52 -14.25
CA HIS A 349 -20.47 -5.95 -15.57
C HIS A 349 -20.37 -4.41 -15.66
N LEU A 350 -20.49 -3.66 -14.57
CA LEU A 350 -20.64 -2.21 -14.62
C LEU A 350 -19.70 -1.50 -13.64
N LEU A 351 -18.96 -0.52 -14.15
CA LEU A 351 -18.29 0.51 -13.35
C LEU A 351 -19.00 1.85 -13.59
N ASN A 352 -19.65 2.38 -12.56
CA ASN A 352 -20.32 3.68 -12.61
C ASN A 352 -19.45 4.73 -11.90
N VAL A 353 -19.18 5.84 -12.57
CA VAL A 353 -18.41 6.98 -12.06
C VAL A 353 -19.31 8.21 -12.13
N SER A 354 -19.47 8.94 -11.02
CA SER A 354 -20.11 10.26 -11.04
C SER A 354 -19.34 11.28 -10.23
N LEU A 355 -19.49 12.56 -10.60
CA LEU A 355 -18.72 13.67 -10.04
C LEU A 355 -19.68 14.67 -9.35
N PRO A 356 -19.99 14.51 -8.05
CA PRO A 356 -20.98 15.33 -7.35
C PRO A 356 -20.68 16.83 -7.36
N ASN A 357 -19.39 17.17 -7.28
CA ASN A 357 -18.91 18.55 -7.18
C ASN A 357 -18.31 19.05 -8.52
N ALA A 358 -18.75 18.48 -9.64
CA ALA A 358 -18.21 18.81 -10.96
C ALA A 358 -18.29 20.31 -11.27
N THR A 359 -17.25 20.78 -11.95
CA THR A 359 -17.16 22.13 -12.52
C THR A 359 -17.01 22.05 -14.03
N PHE A 360 -17.01 23.19 -14.73
CA PHE A 360 -16.78 23.22 -16.17
C PHE A 360 -15.39 22.69 -16.60
N THR A 361 -14.43 22.62 -15.68
CA THR A 361 -13.08 22.10 -15.93
C THR A 361 -12.91 20.65 -15.45
N SER A 362 -13.92 20.07 -14.79
CA SER A 362 -13.87 18.68 -14.37
C SER A 362 -13.87 17.74 -15.58
N SER A 363 -13.38 16.52 -15.39
CA SER A 363 -13.30 15.52 -16.45
C SER A 363 -13.36 14.11 -15.88
N PHE A 364 -13.85 13.16 -16.69
CA PHE A 364 -13.63 11.75 -16.42
C PHE A 364 -12.34 11.33 -17.12
N GLN A 365 -11.42 10.74 -16.35
CA GLN A 365 -10.13 10.28 -16.86
C GLN A 365 -9.95 8.80 -16.55
N PHE A 366 -9.61 8.04 -17.57
CA PHE A 366 -9.35 6.61 -17.48
C PHE A 366 -7.96 6.29 -18.02
N GLN A 367 -7.22 5.46 -17.29
CA GLN A 367 -5.92 4.95 -17.72
C GLN A 367 -6.09 3.53 -18.23
N VAL A 368 -5.84 3.32 -19.51
CA VAL A 368 -5.93 2.01 -20.17
C VAL A 368 -4.53 1.44 -20.33
N VAL A 369 -4.37 0.15 -20.08
CA VAL A 369 -3.10 -0.57 -20.24
C VAL A 369 -2.44 -0.31 -21.60
N ALA A 370 -1.12 -0.17 -21.63
CA ALA A 370 -0.33 -0.30 -22.85
C ALA A 370 -0.11 -1.80 -23.13
N PHE A 371 -0.70 -2.30 -24.21
CA PHE A 371 -0.76 -3.74 -24.50
C PHE A 371 0.61 -4.33 -24.89
N ALA A 372 0.92 -5.54 -24.41
CA ALA A 372 2.22 -6.18 -24.65
C ALA A 372 2.51 -6.55 -26.12
N ASP A 373 1.49 -6.72 -26.95
CA ASP A 373 1.65 -6.93 -28.39
C ASP A 373 1.93 -5.62 -29.16
N GLY A 374 1.88 -4.47 -28.47
CA GLY A 374 2.30 -3.17 -28.95
C GLY A 374 1.30 -2.46 -29.86
N HIS A 375 0.03 -2.88 -29.90
CA HIS A 375 -0.98 -2.10 -30.62
C HIS A 375 -1.38 -0.83 -29.86
N ASP A 376 -1.80 0.17 -30.64
CA ASP A 376 -2.27 1.44 -30.11
C ASP A 376 -3.74 1.31 -29.64
N PHE A 377 -4.10 2.09 -28.63
CA PHE A 377 -5.49 2.26 -28.22
C PHE A 377 -5.99 3.61 -28.75
N ASP A 378 -6.91 3.60 -29.71
CA ASP A 378 -7.56 4.81 -30.23
C ASP A 378 -9.02 4.90 -29.78
N ASP A 379 -9.69 3.76 -29.59
CA ASP A 379 -11.08 3.64 -29.16
C ASP A 379 -11.31 2.40 -28.28
N TRP A 380 -12.45 2.34 -27.60
CA TRP A 380 -12.83 1.20 -26.75
C TRP A 380 -12.91 -0.15 -27.48
N ASN A 381 -13.06 -0.15 -28.81
CA ASN A 381 -12.97 -1.37 -29.61
C ASN A 381 -11.55 -1.96 -29.68
N ASP A 382 -10.53 -1.20 -29.30
CA ASP A 382 -9.13 -1.63 -29.27
C ASP A 382 -8.75 -2.26 -27.91
N ALA A 383 -9.69 -2.35 -26.96
CA ALA A 383 -9.45 -3.02 -25.67
C ALA A 383 -9.32 -4.55 -25.86
N THR A 384 -8.11 -5.04 -26.11
CA THR A 384 -7.87 -6.46 -26.41
C THR A 384 -8.37 -7.36 -25.28
N GLY A 385 -9.22 -8.33 -25.63
CA GLY A 385 -9.82 -9.28 -24.69
C GLY A 385 -11.01 -8.74 -23.88
N LEU A 386 -11.49 -7.52 -24.15
CA LEU A 386 -12.59 -6.90 -23.41
C LEU A 386 -13.54 -6.12 -24.33
N SER A 387 -14.84 -6.40 -24.28
CA SER A 387 -15.82 -5.54 -24.95
C SER A 387 -16.29 -4.44 -24.01
N VAL A 388 -16.08 -3.17 -24.35
CA VAL A 388 -16.46 -2.03 -23.51
C VAL A 388 -17.54 -1.18 -24.20
N LYS A 389 -18.64 -0.93 -23.49
CA LYS A 389 -19.67 0.02 -23.89
C LYS A 389 -19.75 1.17 -22.89
N VAL A 390 -19.54 2.37 -23.38
CA VAL A 390 -19.55 3.59 -22.56
C VAL A 390 -20.85 4.37 -22.76
N THR A 391 -21.51 4.72 -21.66
CA THR A 391 -22.68 5.60 -21.65
C THR A 391 -22.51 6.66 -20.56
N GLY A 392 -23.09 7.86 -20.74
CA GLY A 392 -22.94 8.88 -19.72
C GLY A 392 -23.45 10.26 -20.12
N ARG A 393 -23.31 11.20 -19.18
CA ARG A 393 -23.58 12.63 -19.34
C ARG A 393 -22.26 13.41 -19.35
N ALA A 394 -21.38 13.04 -20.29
CA ALA A 394 -20.13 13.73 -20.61
C ALA A 394 -20.14 14.17 -22.09
N ALA A 395 -19.07 14.79 -22.56
CA ALA A 395 -18.89 15.05 -23.98
C ALA A 395 -18.96 13.73 -24.78
N SER A 396 -19.55 13.77 -25.98
CA SER A 396 -19.71 12.57 -26.82
C SER A 396 -18.39 12.08 -27.42
N ASN A 397 -17.40 12.97 -27.53
CA ASN A 397 -16.04 12.66 -27.94
C ASN A 397 -15.11 12.65 -26.73
N PHE A 398 -14.05 11.86 -26.81
CA PHE A 398 -12.95 11.83 -25.86
C PHE A 398 -11.64 12.09 -26.59
N SER A 399 -10.61 12.46 -25.82
CA SER A 399 -9.23 12.48 -26.30
C SER A 399 -8.48 11.29 -25.76
N VAL A 400 -7.61 10.72 -26.59
CA VAL A 400 -6.64 9.70 -26.20
C VAL A 400 -5.23 10.27 -26.32
N GLY A 401 -4.38 9.96 -25.35
CA GLY A 401 -2.96 10.27 -25.43
C GLY A 401 -2.12 9.22 -24.72
N PHE A 402 -1.03 8.79 -25.35
CA PHE A 402 -0.07 7.89 -24.73
C PHE A 402 0.72 8.63 -23.63
N ALA A 403 0.89 7.98 -22.48
CA ALA A 403 1.70 8.44 -21.36
C ALA A 403 2.91 7.50 -21.21
N GLY A 404 3.99 7.83 -21.91
CA GLY A 404 5.20 7.01 -21.98
C GLY A 404 6.39 7.61 -21.24
N SER A 405 7.37 6.77 -20.96
CA SER A 405 8.68 7.17 -20.43
C SER A 405 9.46 8.07 -21.41
N LEU A 406 9.21 7.92 -22.71
CA LEU A 406 9.80 8.71 -23.80
C LEU A 406 8.86 9.82 -24.31
N GLY A 407 7.79 10.13 -23.58
CA GLY A 407 6.82 11.17 -23.90
C GLY A 407 5.50 10.65 -24.48
N GLY A 408 4.74 11.57 -25.07
CA GLY A 408 3.39 11.34 -25.58
C GLY A 408 2.46 12.49 -25.19
N THR A 409 1.25 12.53 -25.77
CA THR A 409 0.27 13.59 -25.47
C THR A 409 -0.50 13.35 -24.18
N GLY A 410 -0.44 12.13 -23.62
CA GLY A 410 -1.07 11.74 -22.35
C GLY A 410 -0.26 12.08 -21.10
N GLY A 411 0.96 12.61 -21.26
CA GLY A 411 1.86 12.95 -20.16
C GLY A 411 3.02 11.97 -20.01
N SER A 412 3.43 11.74 -18.77
CA SER A 412 4.53 10.83 -18.42
C SER A 412 4.01 9.55 -17.80
N ALA A 413 4.78 8.47 -17.94
CA ALA A 413 4.53 7.22 -17.23
C ALA A 413 4.37 7.45 -15.72
N ILE A 414 3.49 6.67 -15.09
CA ILE A 414 3.25 6.70 -13.65
C ILE A 414 3.86 5.44 -13.05
N GLN A 415 4.77 5.61 -12.09
CA GLN A 415 5.50 4.49 -11.48
C GLN A 415 6.22 3.59 -12.49
N GLU A 416 6.71 4.19 -13.58
CA GLU A 416 7.33 3.49 -14.72
C GLU A 416 6.37 2.64 -15.57
N PHE A 417 5.06 2.67 -15.30
CA PHE A 417 4.03 2.06 -16.14
C PHE A 417 3.55 3.03 -17.21
N GLU A 418 3.61 2.57 -18.45
CA GLU A 418 3.07 3.28 -19.62
C GLU A 418 1.58 2.93 -19.79
N PHE A 419 0.79 3.90 -20.22
CA PHE A 419 -0.66 3.73 -20.38
C PHE A 419 -1.22 4.71 -21.42
N TRP A 420 -2.43 4.42 -21.89
CA TRP A 420 -3.23 5.33 -22.71
C TRP A 420 -4.18 6.11 -21.82
N ASN A 421 -4.05 7.44 -21.80
CA ASN A 421 -4.94 8.32 -21.05
C ASN A 421 -6.16 8.69 -21.90
N VAL A 422 -7.34 8.31 -21.43
CA VAL A 422 -8.63 8.59 -22.08
C VAL A 422 -9.35 9.65 -21.26
N THR A 423 -9.64 10.80 -21.87
CA THR A 423 -10.27 11.94 -21.17
C THR A 423 -11.58 12.35 -21.83
N TYR A 424 -12.64 12.37 -21.01
CA TYR A 424 -13.95 12.93 -21.37
C TYR A 424 -14.16 14.27 -20.65
N ALA A 425 -14.34 15.33 -21.43
CA ALA A 425 -14.72 16.63 -20.90
C ALA A 425 -16.20 16.65 -20.47
N MET A 426 -16.61 17.69 -19.73
CA MET A 426 -18.03 17.93 -19.45
C MET A 426 -18.85 18.14 -20.73
N ALA A 427 -20.10 17.69 -20.73
CA ALA A 427 -21.02 17.90 -21.83
C ALA A 427 -21.23 19.41 -22.10
N SER A 428 -21.49 19.79 -23.34
CA SER A 428 -21.64 21.20 -23.73
C SER A 428 -22.85 21.89 -23.09
N ASP A 429 -23.83 21.11 -22.62
CA ASP A 429 -25.03 21.57 -21.92
C ASP A 429 -24.93 21.43 -20.38
N PHE A 430 -23.75 21.08 -19.86
CA PHE A 430 -23.49 20.98 -18.43
C PHE A 430 -23.78 22.29 -17.70
N LYS A 431 -24.35 22.20 -16.50
CA LYS A 431 -24.60 23.33 -15.60
C LYS A 431 -23.99 23.06 -14.23
N VAL A 432 -23.43 24.08 -13.60
CA VAL A 432 -22.97 24.00 -12.20
C VAL A 432 -24.11 23.50 -11.32
N GLY A 433 -23.83 22.44 -10.54
CA GLY A 433 -24.82 21.73 -9.72
C GLY A 433 -25.43 20.50 -10.38
N ASP A 434 -25.19 20.25 -11.67
CA ASP A 434 -25.42 18.93 -12.26
C ASP A 434 -24.42 17.91 -11.70
N VAL A 435 -24.85 16.67 -11.56
CA VAL A 435 -23.98 15.52 -11.26
C VAL A 435 -23.79 14.71 -12.55
N PRO A 436 -22.72 14.97 -13.33
CA PRO A 436 -22.41 14.17 -14.51
C PRO A 436 -21.99 12.77 -14.07
N TRP A 437 -22.21 11.80 -14.95
CA TRP A 437 -21.88 10.40 -14.70
C TRP A 437 -21.45 9.70 -15.98
N MET A 438 -20.70 8.62 -15.82
CA MET A 438 -20.30 7.69 -16.88
C MET A 438 -20.39 6.26 -16.36
N VAL A 439 -20.87 5.36 -17.22
CA VAL A 439 -20.94 3.92 -16.96
C VAL A 439 -20.14 3.20 -18.04
N LEU A 440 -19.17 2.41 -17.61
CA LEU A 440 -18.45 1.45 -18.43
C LEU A 440 -19.10 0.08 -18.20
N GLU A 441 -19.70 -0.45 -19.26
CA GLU A 441 -20.32 -1.77 -19.29
C GLU A 441 -19.39 -2.75 -20.03
N VAL A 442 -19.05 -3.88 -19.39
CA VAL A 442 -18.02 -4.80 -19.89
C VAL A 442 -18.48 -6.25 -20.03
N TYR A 443 -18.00 -6.93 -21.07
CA TYR A 443 -18.38 -8.30 -21.44
C TYR A 443 -17.19 -9.14 -21.90
#